data_AF-A0A7X7X1A0-F1
#
_entry.id   AF-A0A7X7X1A0-F1
#
_cell.length_a   1.000
_cell.length_b   1.000
_cell.length_c   1.000
_cell.angle_alpha   90.00
_cell.angle_beta   90.00
_cell.angle_gamma   90.00
#
_symmetry.space_group_name_H-M   'P 1'
#
loop_
_entity.id
_entity.type
_entity.pdbx_description
1 polymer ?
#
loop_
_entity_poly.entity_id
_entity_poly.type
_entity_poly.pdbx_seq_one_letter_code
_entity_poly.pdbx_strand_id
1 'polypeptide(L)'
;YSFSVNSFSYYTTWIYQHVGDSTEYNGCNRHYNVELSSQNTFVEAPVFSSLNQLVFSDKTFNGESDVALSAILEASFQGNYDSTVFSIQLHSVSKAYYNYAITYYKQNQAEKDFYAEPVSVYSNIEDGYGIFAGYNTSEAKIKYVKGKILYE
;
A
#
# COMPACT_ATOMS: atom_id res chain seq x y z
N TYR A 1 -3.85 -13.76 -2.92
CA TYR A 1 -2.52 -14.20 -2.43
C TYR A 1 -2.59 -14.25 -0.91
N SER A 2 -1.97 -15.25 -0.28
CA SER A 2 -1.78 -15.28 1.17
C SER A 2 -0.36 -14.78 1.46
N PHE A 3 -0.24 -13.79 2.34
CA PHE A 3 1.04 -13.28 2.79
C PHE A 3 1.32 -13.80 4.20
N SER A 4 2.53 -14.31 4.44
CA SER A 4 2.97 -14.69 5.78
C SER A 4 3.32 -13.44 6.58
N VAL A 5 2.71 -13.33 7.76
CA VAL A 5 2.91 -12.24 8.72
C VAL A 5 4.18 -12.50 9.54
N ASN A 6 5.17 -11.62 9.44
CA ASN A 6 6.35 -11.57 10.32
C ASN A 6 6.09 -10.64 11.53
N SER A 7 6.98 -10.70 12.53
CA SER A 7 6.89 -10.17 13.91
C SER A 7 6.47 -8.71 14.16
N PHE A 8 6.04 -7.91 13.18
CA PHE A 8 5.46 -6.59 13.43
C PHE A 8 3.93 -6.60 13.30
N SER A 9 3.24 -5.94 14.23
CA SER A 9 1.78 -5.80 14.27
C SER A 9 1.17 -4.80 13.29
N TYR A 10 1.96 -4.22 12.38
CA TYR A 10 1.54 -3.12 11.51
C TYR A 10 1.98 -3.35 10.07
N TYR A 11 1.15 -2.95 9.12
CA TYR A 11 1.38 -3.25 7.70
C TYR A 11 1.05 -2.08 6.79
N THR A 12 1.72 -2.07 5.64
CA THR A 12 1.30 -1.27 4.48
C THR A 12 1.48 -2.05 3.18
N THR A 13 0.67 -1.72 2.16
CA THR A 13 0.71 -2.40 0.86
C THR A 13 1.14 -1.45 -0.24
N TRP A 14 2.12 -1.84 -1.05
CA TRP A 14 2.57 -1.08 -2.21
C TRP A 14 2.36 -1.89 -3.48
N ILE A 15 2.03 -1.22 -4.59
CA ILE A 15 1.77 -1.89 -5.86
C ILE A 15 2.57 -1.21 -6.96
N TYR A 16 3.29 -2.02 -7.73
CA TYR A 16 4.17 -1.57 -8.79
C TYR A 16 3.78 -2.22 -10.12
N GLN A 17 3.94 -1.47 -11.20
CA GLN A 17 3.90 -1.99 -12.56
C GLN A 17 5.33 -1.98 -13.13
N HIS A 18 5.71 -3.08 -13.77
CA HIS A 18 6.96 -3.26 -14.49
C HIS A 18 6.62 -3.51 -15.96
N VAL A 19 7.21 -2.71 -16.86
CA VAL A 19 7.03 -2.81 -18.32
C VAL A 19 8.39 -3.16 -18.92
N GLY A 20 8.51 -4.36 -19.52
CA GLY A 20 9.81 -4.88 -19.99
C GLY A 20 10.73 -5.35 -18.86
N ASP A 21 12.05 -5.30 -19.08
CA ASP A 21 13.10 -5.66 -18.10
C ASP A 21 13.56 -4.48 -17.23
N SER A 22 12.98 -3.30 -17.42
CA SER A 22 13.28 -2.10 -16.65
C SER A 22 12.20 -1.87 -15.59
N THR A 23 12.62 -1.72 -14.33
CA THR A 23 11.85 -1.04 -13.28
C THR A 23 11.80 0.45 -13.61
N GLU A 24 11.16 0.83 -14.71
CA GLU A 24 10.87 2.24 -14.94
C GLU A 24 9.90 2.68 -13.85
N TYR A 25 10.38 3.50 -12.92
CA TYR A 25 9.52 4.43 -12.21
C TYR A 25 8.94 5.39 -13.25
N ASN A 26 7.96 4.90 -13.99
CA ASN A 26 7.17 5.73 -14.86
C ASN A 26 6.27 6.54 -13.94
N GLY A 27 6.69 7.78 -13.67
CA GLY A 27 5.81 8.85 -13.19
C GLY A 27 4.63 9.15 -14.12
N CYS A 28 4.38 8.31 -15.13
CA CYS A 28 3.13 8.27 -15.87
C CYS A 28 2.09 7.54 -15.01
N ASN A 29 1.37 8.34 -14.23
CA ASN A 29 0.05 8.06 -13.68
C ASN A 29 -0.90 7.52 -14.76
N ARG A 30 -0.77 6.25 -15.14
CA ARG A 30 -1.89 5.51 -15.72
C ARG A 30 -2.61 4.90 -14.55
N HIS A 31 -3.80 5.42 -14.29
CA HIS A 31 -4.62 5.01 -13.17
C HIS A 31 -5.07 3.57 -13.42
N TYR A 32 -4.31 2.62 -12.88
CA TYR A 32 -4.87 1.33 -12.57
C TYR A 32 -5.70 1.56 -11.33
N ASN A 33 -7.01 1.39 -11.45
CA ASN A 33 -7.86 1.30 -10.27
C ASN A 33 -7.44 -0.01 -9.62
N VAL A 34 -6.60 0.10 -8.59
CA VAL A 34 -6.26 -1.05 -7.76
C VAL A 34 -7.06 -0.93 -6.49
N GLU A 35 -8.20 -1.59 -6.48
CA GLU A 35 -8.98 -1.71 -5.26
C GLU A 35 -8.40 -2.84 -4.43
N LEU A 36 -7.88 -2.46 -3.27
CA LEU A 36 -7.46 -3.41 -2.26
C LEU A 36 -8.60 -3.59 -1.26
N SER A 37 -9.10 -4.81 -1.18
CA SER A 37 -10.10 -5.21 -0.20
C SER A 37 -9.60 -6.40 0.63
N SER A 38 -10.06 -6.43 1.87
CA SER A 38 -9.90 -7.58 2.75
C SER A 38 -11.28 -8.05 3.18
N GLN A 39 -11.46 -9.36 3.28
CA GLN A 39 -12.70 -9.94 3.80
C GLN A 39 -12.84 -9.74 5.32
N ASN A 40 -11.71 -9.54 6.02
CA ASN A 40 -11.65 -9.55 7.49
C ASN A 40 -11.08 -8.25 8.10
N THR A 41 -10.63 -7.27 7.31
CA THR A 41 -9.83 -6.13 7.81
C THR A 41 -10.57 -4.80 7.64
N PHE A 42 -10.78 -4.08 8.75
CA PHE A 42 -11.11 -2.65 8.70
C PHE A 42 -9.85 -1.86 8.31
N VAL A 43 -9.85 -1.22 7.14
CA VAL A 43 -8.74 -0.33 6.73
C VAL A 43 -8.72 0.90 7.64
N GLU A 44 -7.67 1.06 8.43
CA GLU A 44 -7.56 2.17 9.40
C GLU A 44 -7.19 3.49 8.71
N ALA A 45 -6.39 3.45 7.64
CA ALA A 45 -6.21 4.60 6.76
C ALA A 45 -5.81 4.19 5.33
N PRO A 46 -6.54 4.67 4.30
CA PRO A 46 -6.06 4.70 2.93
C PRO A 46 -5.13 5.92 2.76
N VAL A 47 -3.91 5.81 3.27
CA VAL A 47 -3.04 6.98 3.52
C VAL A 47 -2.68 7.74 2.23
N PHE A 48 -2.62 7.05 1.08
CA PHE A 48 -2.28 7.67 -0.19
C PHE A 48 -3.17 7.13 -1.31
N SER A 49 -4.32 7.77 -1.54
CA SER A 49 -5.22 7.43 -2.65
C SER A 49 -4.59 7.59 -4.03
N SER A 50 -3.55 8.43 -4.16
CA SER A 50 -2.74 8.56 -5.37
C SER A 50 -1.66 7.49 -5.52
N LEU A 51 -1.29 6.78 -4.45
CA LEU A 51 -0.24 5.76 -4.45
C LEU A 51 -0.78 4.34 -4.16
N ASN A 52 -2.10 4.18 -4.06
CA ASN A 52 -2.78 2.91 -3.74
C ASN A 52 -2.22 2.20 -2.49
N GLN A 53 -1.88 2.99 -1.45
CA GLN A 53 -1.31 2.45 -0.20
C GLN A 53 -2.38 2.31 0.88
N LEU A 54 -2.52 1.11 1.42
CA LEU A 54 -3.30 0.85 2.63
C LEU A 54 -2.37 0.78 3.84
N VAL A 55 -2.86 1.23 4.99
CA VAL A 55 -2.18 1.05 6.29
C VAL A 55 -3.17 0.46 7.28
N PHE A 56 -2.75 -0.60 7.97
CA PHE A 56 -3.58 -1.34 8.92
C PHE A 56 -2.74 -2.07 9.98
N SER A 57 -3.35 -2.34 11.13
CA SER A 57 -2.75 -3.12 12.23
C SER A 57 -3.35 -4.52 12.35
N ASP A 58 -2.65 -5.40 13.08
CA ASP A 58 -3.07 -6.78 13.36
C ASP A 58 -4.35 -6.94 14.18
N LYS A 59 -4.70 -5.90 14.93
CA LYS A 59 -5.97 -5.79 15.64
C LYS A 59 -7.17 -6.01 14.74
N THR A 60 -7.04 -5.67 13.46
CA THR A 60 -8.11 -5.82 12.48
C THR A 60 -8.37 -7.28 12.10
N PHE A 61 -7.43 -8.19 12.35
CA PHE A 61 -7.57 -9.62 12.03
C PHE A 61 -7.50 -10.53 13.27
N ASN A 62 -7.61 -9.97 14.48
CA ASN A 62 -7.74 -10.70 15.76
C ASN A 62 -6.70 -11.83 15.99
N GLY A 63 -5.50 -11.72 15.41
CA GLY A 63 -4.47 -12.75 15.53
C GLY A 63 -4.62 -13.95 14.59
N GLU A 64 -5.54 -13.91 13.63
CA GLU A 64 -5.56 -14.89 12.53
C GLU A 64 -4.35 -14.69 11.61
N SER A 65 -3.69 -15.79 11.25
CA SER A 65 -2.50 -15.79 10.40
C SER A 65 -2.81 -15.68 8.90
N ASP A 66 -4.06 -15.93 8.51
CA ASP A 66 -4.47 -16.06 7.12
C ASP A 66 -5.27 -14.84 6.67
N VAL A 67 -4.57 -13.73 6.41
CA VAL A 67 -5.20 -12.53 5.85
C VAL A 67 -5.19 -12.62 4.32
N ALA A 68 -6.39 -12.70 3.74
CA ALA A 68 -6.57 -12.65 2.29
C ALA A 68 -6.67 -11.20 1.80
N LEU A 69 -5.63 -10.74 1.08
CA LEU A 69 -5.68 -9.48 0.35
C LEU A 69 -6.13 -9.75 -1.09
N SER A 70 -7.19 -9.04 -1.49
CA SER A 70 -7.69 -9.05 -2.86
C SER A 70 -7.34 -7.72 -3.52
N ALA A 71 -6.66 -7.78 -4.66
CA ALA A 71 -6.38 -6.63 -5.50
C ALA A 71 -7.18 -6.79 -6.79
N ILE A 72 -8.13 -5.89 -7.04
CA ILE A 72 -8.80 -5.81 -8.34
C ILE A 72 -7.96 -4.90 -9.21
N LEU A 73 -7.39 -5.44 -10.28
CA LEU A 73 -6.60 -4.66 -11.24
C LEU A 73 -7.47 -4.35 -12.46
N GLU A 74 -8.03 -3.13 -12.52
CA GLU A 74 -8.69 -2.67 -13.73
C GLU A 74 -7.65 -2.15 -14.72
N ALA A 75 -7.22 -3.04 -15.62
CA ALA A 75 -6.22 -2.72 -16.62
C ALA A 75 -6.88 -2.19 -17.90
N SER A 76 -7.01 -0.86 -18.02
CA SER A 76 -7.19 -0.23 -19.33
C SER A 76 -5.81 -0.11 -20.01
N PHE A 77 -5.41 -1.14 -20.76
CA PHE A 77 -4.13 -1.14 -21.46
C PHE A 77 -4.10 -0.10 -22.59
N GLN A 78 -3.78 1.16 -22.28
CA GLN A 78 -3.42 2.17 -23.28
C GLN A 78 -1.96 2.01 -23.74
N GLY A 79 -1.55 0.80 -24.11
CA GLY A 79 -0.18 0.55 -24.61
C GLY A 79 -0.08 -0.78 -25.34
N ASN A 80 0.63 -0.79 -26.47
CA ASN A 80 0.94 -1.98 -27.26
C ASN A 80 2.07 -2.79 -26.60
N TYR A 81 1.92 -3.17 -25.33
CA TYR A 81 2.88 -4.03 -24.65
C TYR A 81 2.41 -5.49 -24.74
N ASP A 82 3.30 -6.38 -25.18
CA ASP A 82 3.01 -7.81 -25.27
C ASP A 82 2.90 -8.48 -23.89
N SER A 83 3.56 -7.90 -22.88
CA SER A 83 3.45 -8.31 -21.48
C SER A 83 3.67 -7.16 -20.49
N THR A 84 3.20 -7.33 -19.26
CA THR A 84 3.36 -6.43 -18.12
C THR A 84 3.46 -7.27 -16.85
N VAL A 85 4.32 -6.90 -15.91
CA VAL A 85 4.38 -7.54 -14.59
C VAL A 85 3.86 -6.56 -13.55
N PHE A 86 2.94 -6.98 -12.71
CA PHE A 86 2.54 -6.26 -11.51
C PHE A 86 3.21 -6.90 -10.31
N SER A 87 3.74 -6.11 -9.38
CA SER A 87 4.14 -6.62 -8.08
C SER A 87 3.33 -5.98 -6.97
N ILE A 88 2.84 -6.83 -6.06
CA ILE A 88 2.12 -6.44 -4.86
C ILE A 88 3.06 -6.74 -3.70
N GLN A 89 3.41 -5.70 -2.95
CA GLN A 89 4.29 -5.79 -1.81
C GLN A 89 3.48 -5.57 -0.54
N LEU A 90 3.62 -6.51 0.40
CA LEU A 90 3.17 -6.34 1.78
C LEU A 90 4.40 -5.99 2.61
N HIS A 91 4.35 -4.82 3.23
CA HIS A 91 5.39 -4.37 4.15
C HIS A 91 4.91 -4.54 5.58
N SER A 92 5.70 -5.24 6.39
CA SER A 92 5.58 -5.26 7.84
C SER A 92 6.37 -4.06 8.37
N VAL A 93 5.71 -3.09 8.99
CA VAL A 93 6.27 -1.77 9.29
C VAL A 93 6.43 -1.52 10.79
N SER A 94 7.37 -0.64 11.15
CA SER A 94 7.49 -0.20 12.53
C SER A 94 6.27 0.60 12.98
N LYS A 95 6.02 0.59 14.30
CA LYS A 95 4.96 1.41 14.92
C LYS A 95 5.12 2.91 14.62
N ALA A 96 6.36 3.37 14.49
CA ALA A 96 6.65 4.77 14.14
C ALA A 96 6.12 5.13 12.74
N TYR A 97 6.34 4.26 11.74
CA TYR A 97 5.76 4.45 10.41
C TYR A 97 4.24 4.42 10.45
N TYR A 98 3.66 3.44 11.15
CA TYR A 98 2.21 3.33 11.30
C TYR A 98 1.60 4.62 11.88
N ASN A 99 2.13 5.12 13.00
CA ASN A 99 1.63 6.35 13.64
C ASN A 99 1.76 7.56 12.72
N TYR A 100 2.88 7.69 12.01
CA TYR A 100 3.08 8.74 11.01
C TYR A 100 2.00 8.68 9.93
N ALA A 101 1.82 7.52 9.32
CA ALA A 101 0.89 7.35 8.22
C ALA A 101 -0.57 7.64 8.63
N ILE A 102 -0.99 7.18 9.83
CA ILE A 102 -2.32 7.48 10.37
C ILE A 102 -2.51 8.97 10.66
N THR A 103 -1.54 9.62 11.32
CA THR A 103 -1.65 11.04 11.69
C THR A 103 -1.56 11.97 10.49
N TYR A 104 -0.72 11.63 9.51
CA TYR A 104 -0.65 12.31 8.22
C TYR A 104 -1.98 12.21 7.45
N TYR A 105 -2.58 11.02 7.38
CA TYR A 105 -3.91 10.87 6.79
C TYR A 105 -4.96 11.74 7.49
N LYS A 106 -4.98 11.74 8.83
CA LYS A 106 -5.90 12.56 9.62
C LYS A 106 -5.70 14.06 9.37
N GLN A 107 -4.46 14.53 9.27
CA GLN A 107 -4.17 15.92 8.89
C GLN A 107 -4.76 16.25 7.52
N ASN A 108 -4.51 15.42 6.50
CA ASN A 108 -5.06 15.62 5.16
C ASN A 108 -6.61 15.61 5.13
N GLN A 109 -7.26 14.87 6.03
CA GLN A 109 -8.73 14.90 6.15
C GLN A 109 -9.20 16.17 6.87
N ALA A 110 -8.51 16.60 7.92
CA ALA A 110 -8.80 17.85 8.62
C ALA A 110 -8.60 19.08 7.72
N GLU A 111 -7.59 19.09 6.84
CA GLU A 111 -7.39 20.18 5.87
C GLU A 111 -8.55 20.37 4.89
N LYS A 112 -9.37 19.33 4.68
CA LYS A 112 -10.55 19.40 3.81
C LYS A 112 -11.78 19.95 4.54
N ASP A 113 -11.70 20.16 5.85
CA ASP A 113 -12.78 20.68 6.69
C ASP A 113 -12.32 21.93 7.43
N PHE A 114 -12.89 23.08 7.07
CA PHE A 114 -12.53 24.38 7.64
C PHE A 114 -12.79 24.49 9.16
N TYR A 115 -13.65 23.63 9.71
CA TYR A 115 -13.97 23.61 11.15
C TYR A 115 -13.19 22.55 11.93
N ALA A 116 -12.39 21.73 11.25
CA ALA A 116 -11.62 20.69 11.92
C ALA A 116 -10.46 21.28 12.74
N GLU A 117 -10.21 20.68 13.90
CA GLU A 117 -9.03 21.01 14.68
C GLU A 117 -7.75 20.57 13.96
N PRO A 118 -6.67 21.37 14.01
CA PRO A 118 -5.38 20.99 13.42
C PRO A 118 -4.86 19.67 14.01
N VAL A 119 -4.55 18.71 13.14
CA VAL A 119 -3.93 17.44 13.56
C VAL A 119 -2.42 17.52 13.38
N SER A 120 -1.68 17.30 14.47
CA SER A 120 -0.23 17.18 14.42
C SER A 120 0.20 15.84 13.83
N VAL A 121 1.09 15.88 12.84
CA VAL A 121 1.71 14.67 12.26
C VAL A 121 2.76 14.13 13.22
N TYR A 122 2.71 12.83 13.47
CA TYR A 122 3.66 12.16 14.35
C TYR A 122 5.10 12.32 13.85
N SER A 123 6.00 12.66 14.77
CA SER A 123 7.45 12.75 14.57
C SER A 123 8.15 12.00 15.71
N ASN A 124 9.26 11.33 15.42
CA ASN A 124 10.16 10.76 16.45
C ASN A 124 11.58 11.33 16.34
N ILE A 125 11.75 12.43 15.60
CA ILE A 125 13.00 13.18 15.50
C ILE A 125 12.95 14.30 16.53
N GLU A 126 13.95 14.34 17.41
CA GLU A 126 14.14 15.43 18.36
C GLU A 126 14.72 16.65 17.64
N ASP A 127 14.27 17.86 18.02
CA ASP A 127 14.69 19.14 17.42
C ASP A 127 14.54 19.23 15.88
N GLY A 128 13.57 18.50 15.31
CA GLY A 128 13.31 18.50 13.87
C GLY A 128 11.96 17.92 13.47
N TYR A 129 11.79 17.77 12.16
CA TYR A 129 10.59 17.19 11.57
C TYR A 129 10.95 15.91 10.81
N GLY A 130 10.13 14.87 10.99
CA GLY A 130 10.21 13.65 10.20
C GLY A 130 10.10 12.40 11.06
N ILE A 131 10.37 11.26 10.43
CA ILE A 131 10.40 9.99 11.14
C ILE A 131 11.61 9.15 10.76
N PHE A 132 12.15 8.46 11.75
CA PHE A 132 13.01 7.30 11.56
C PHE A 132 12.17 6.03 11.74
N ALA A 133 12.08 5.22 10.69
CA ALA A 133 11.29 4.00 10.68
C ALA A 133 11.91 2.92 9.78
N GLY A 134 11.50 1.67 9.99
CA GLY A 134 11.93 0.52 9.22
C GLY A 134 10.76 -0.34 8.78
N TYR A 135 11.00 -1.17 7.77
CA TYR A 135 10.03 -2.13 7.26
C TYR A 135 10.73 -3.40 6.76
N ASN A 136 9.97 -4.49 6.70
CA ASN A 136 10.34 -5.73 6.02
C ASN A 136 9.33 -6.00 4.92
N THR A 137 9.76 -6.55 3.78
CA THR A 137 8.92 -6.68 2.57
C THR A 137 8.72 -8.13 2.18
N SER A 138 7.47 -8.49 1.95
CA SER A 138 7.05 -9.69 1.23
C SER A 138 6.47 -9.27 -0.12
N GLU A 139 6.90 -9.88 -1.22
CA GLU A 139 6.46 -9.51 -2.57
C GLU A 139 5.79 -10.71 -3.28
N ALA A 140 4.70 -10.43 -3.98
CA ALA A 140 4.07 -11.34 -4.94
C ALA A 140 4.03 -10.68 -6.32
N LYS A 141 4.27 -11.45 -7.38
CA LYS A 141 4.30 -10.94 -8.76
C LYS A 141 3.19 -11.59 -9.61
N ILE A 142 2.64 -10.80 -10.52
CA ILE A 142 1.61 -11.22 -11.46
C ILE A 142 2.04 -10.79 -12.85
N LYS A 143 2.27 -11.74 -13.75
CA LYS A 143 2.63 -11.43 -15.12
C LYS A 143 1.41 -11.51 -16.01
N TYR A 144 1.02 -10.37 -16.56
CA TYR A 144 0.05 -10.30 -17.63
C TYR A 144 0.76 -10.42 -18.98
N VAL A 145 0.32 -11.35 -19.81
CA VAL A 145 0.68 -11.43 -21.23
C VAL A 145 -0.62 -11.24 -22.01
N LYS A 146 -0.60 -10.56 -23.15
CA LYS A 146 -1.82 -10.28 -23.93
C LYS A 146 -2.71 -11.53 -24.07
N GLY A 147 -3.86 -11.53 -23.41
CA GLY A 147 -4.82 -12.65 -23.40
C GLY A 147 -4.55 -13.81 -22.42
N LYS A 148 -3.53 -13.74 -21.56
CA LYS A 148 -3.21 -14.78 -20.55
C LYS A 148 -2.58 -14.19 -19.28
N ILE A 149 -3.09 -14.56 -18.12
CA ILE A 149 -2.47 -14.25 -16.82
C ILE A 149 -1.54 -15.42 -16.44
N LEU A 150 -0.31 -15.11 -16.07
CA LEU A 150 0.71 -16.04 -15.57
C LEU A 150 1.05 -15.67 -14.11
N TYR A 151 1.17 -16.68 -13.26
CA TYR A 151 1.52 -16.56 -11.85
C TYR A 151 2.99 -16.93 -11.67
N GLU A 152 3.76 -16.07 -11.00
CA GLU A 152 5.19 -16.28 -10.69
C GLU A 152 5.43 -16.26 -9.17
#